data_AF-A0A7C1JI80-F1
#
_entry.id   AF-A0A7C1JI80-F1
#
_cell.length_a   1.000
_cell.length_b   1.000
_cell.length_c   1.000
_cell.angle_alpha   90.00
_cell.angle_beta   90.00
_cell.angle_gamma   90.00
#
_symmetry.space_group_name_H-M   'P 1'
#
loop_
_entity.id
_entity.type
_entity.pdbx_description
1 polymer ?
#
loop_
_entity_poly.entity_id
_entity_poly.type
_entity_poly.pdbx_seq_one_letter_code
_entity_poly.pdbx_strand_id
1 'polypeptide(L)'
;MRIAIGLLLSLFVSIAVMAACTLPGTPQAGESNAEQLPASSGAAAQLEPAERNNMYSAAPEMTIDPSRYYYATIKTERGDIKVQLFADRSPMTVNNFVFLAREGFYDNTTFHRVIDGFMAQGGDPTGTGMGGPGYTFADEFWPGATFDRPGLLAMANAGPGTNGSQFFITFEPTPWLNGNHTIFGEVIEGQEVLDLLTRRDPATNPTEPGDRIYTILIEESDSSILPTPTPLPPTPTPFPPTSLSGDRPLADLSGEEKANYFNTAPAMVIDPAKTYTATIRTSQGNLVVALRSQEAPVAVNNFVVLANLGFYDKTPVNDVNPDLLVVIGAPDNDPFNDAGYVIRPEVGLSGAPAAGAVAYRTLSQDVDGAIVASSSQLFLAIAPPPPDVNDAYSFFGQIVEGLEILATLTVSDTVESVTIVEE
;
A
#
# COMPACT_ATOMS: atom_id res chain seq x y z
N MET A 1 -77.39 -58.04 -26.28
CA MET A 1 -76.29 -57.13 -25.92
C MET A 1 -75.08 -57.54 -26.76
N ARG A 2 -75.07 -57.24 -28.07
CA ARG A 2 -74.41 -56.07 -28.72
C ARG A 2 -72.97 -55.90 -28.19
N ILE A 3 -71.87 -56.16 -28.92
CA ILE A 3 -71.60 -56.27 -30.37
C ILE A 3 -70.44 -57.26 -30.60
N ALA A 4 -70.57 -58.08 -31.65
CA ALA A 4 -69.53 -58.91 -32.27
C ALA A 4 -68.86 -58.15 -33.44
N ILE A 5 -67.74 -58.68 -33.93
CA ILE A 5 -67.07 -58.54 -35.26
C ILE A 5 -65.55 -58.54 -34.98
N GLY A 6 -64.66 -59.33 -35.57
CA GLY A 6 -64.73 -60.26 -36.70
C GLY A 6 -63.35 -60.30 -37.37
N LEU A 7 -62.78 -61.51 -37.48
CA LEU A 7 -61.89 -62.04 -38.54
C LEU A 7 -60.99 -61.08 -39.37
N LEU A 8 -59.68 -61.38 -39.48
CA LEU A 8 -59.07 -61.82 -40.76
C LEU A 8 -57.63 -62.37 -40.59
N LEU A 9 -57.31 -63.29 -41.51
CA LEU A 9 -56.10 -64.10 -41.68
C LEU A 9 -55.14 -63.46 -42.73
N SER A 10 -53.96 -64.08 -42.93
CA SER A 10 -52.95 -63.99 -44.03
C SER A 10 -51.75 -63.04 -43.78
N LEU A 11 -50.46 -63.41 -43.78
CA LEU A 11 -49.52 -64.27 -44.55
C LEU A 11 -48.61 -63.41 -45.48
N PHE A 12 -47.31 -63.77 -45.55
CA PHE A 12 -46.14 -63.26 -46.34
C PHE A 12 -45.18 -62.34 -45.54
N VAL A 13 -43.93 -62.69 -45.17
CA VAL A 13 -42.70 -63.25 -45.82
C VAL A 13 -41.71 -62.15 -46.26
N SER A 14 -40.51 -62.17 -45.64
CA SER A 14 -39.18 -61.70 -46.11
C SER A 14 -38.96 -60.17 -46.31
N ILE A 15 -37.80 -59.52 -46.09
CA ILE A 15 -36.40 -59.84 -45.76
C ILE A 15 -35.71 -58.50 -45.32
N ALA A 16 -34.82 -58.56 -44.30
CA ALA A 16 -33.65 -57.70 -43.99
C ALA A 16 -33.84 -56.16 -43.82
N VAL A 17 -33.08 -55.35 -43.07
CA VAL A 17 -31.69 -55.32 -42.57
C VAL A 17 -31.67 -54.48 -41.27
N MET A 18 -30.70 -54.80 -40.41
CA MET A 18 -30.22 -54.15 -39.17
C MET A 18 -30.45 -52.63 -38.97
N ALA A 19 -30.99 -52.27 -37.80
CA ALA A 19 -30.61 -51.09 -37.01
C ALA A 19 -31.05 -51.31 -35.54
N ALA A 20 -30.09 -51.47 -34.63
CA ALA A 20 -30.38 -51.59 -33.20
C ALA A 20 -30.71 -50.21 -32.62
N CYS A 21 -32.00 -49.92 -32.39
CA CYS A 21 -32.44 -48.82 -31.53
C CYS A 21 -32.54 -49.33 -30.09
N THR A 22 -31.59 -48.96 -29.23
CA THR A 22 -31.72 -49.06 -27.77
C THR A 22 -32.44 -47.82 -27.24
N LEU A 23 -33.45 -48.06 -26.40
CA LEU A 23 -34.24 -47.06 -25.67
C LEU A 23 -33.35 -46.12 -24.81
N PRO A 24 -33.78 -44.88 -24.52
CA PRO A 24 -33.01 -43.93 -23.72
C PRO A 24 -32.97 -44.39 -22.26
N GLY A 25 -31.78 -44.82 -21.84
CA GLY A 25 -31.44 -45.07 -20.45
C GLY A 25 -31.23 -43.75 -19.71
N THR A 26 -31.74 -43.71 -18.49
CA THR A 26 -31.48 -42.74 -17.42
C THR A 26 -30.01 -42.28 -17.41
N PRO A 27 -29.72 -40.96 -17.35
CA PRO A 27 -28.33 -40.51 -17.21
C PRO A 27 -27.77 -40.98 -15.87
N GLN A 28 -26.83 -41.91 -15.93
CA GLN A 28 -25.89 -42.18 -14.85
C GLN A 28 -25.14 -40.88 -14.56
N ALA A 29 -25.15 -40.47 -13.29
CA ALA A 29 -24.26 -39.44 -12.79
C ALA A 29 -22.82 -39.86 -13.10
N GLY A 30 -22.20 -39.17 -14.04
CA GLY A 30 -20.76 -39.25 -14.21
C GLY A 30 -20.12 -38.72 -12.94
N GLU A 31 -19.29 -39.54 -12.32
CA GLU A 31 -18.31 -39.07 -11.35
C GLU A 31 -17.45 -38.02 -12.08
N SER A 32 -17.72 -36.75 -11.82
CA SER A 32 -16.85 -35.68 -12.24
C SER A 32 -15.54 -35.88 -11.49
N ASN A 33 -14.47 -36.11 -12.24
CA ASN A 33 -13.11 -36.08 -11.73
C ASN A 33 -12.88 -34.66 -11.19
N ALA A 34 -13.08 -34.47 -9.88
CA ALA A 34 -12.72 -33.23 -9.20
C ALA A 34 -11.20 -33.12 -9.32
N GLU A 35 -10.76 -32.19 -10.14
CA GLU A 35 -9.35 -31.87 -10.30
C GLU A 35 -8.80 -31.55 -8.91
N GLN A 36 -7.95 -32.46 -8.40
CA GLN A 36 -7.42 -32.37 -7.04
C GLN A 36 -6.53 -31.14 -6.98
N LEU A 37 -7.05 -30.05 -6.41
CA LEU A 37 -6.34 -28.80 -6.24
C LEU A 37 -4.99 -29.09 -5.55
N PRO A 38 -3.89 -28.47 -5.99
CA PRO A 38 -2.61 -28.63 -5.31
C PRO A 38 -2.79 -28.12 -3.88
N ALA A 39 -2.75 -29.04 -2.90
CA ALA A 39 -2.83 -28.70 -1.50
C ALA A 39 -1.58 -27.94 -1.08
N SER A 40 -1.73 -26.84 -0.35
CA SER A 40 -0.60 -26.22 0.33
C SER A 40 0.01 -27.23 1.31
N SER A 41 1.35 -27.27 1.41
CA SER A 41 2.07 -28.26 2.22
C SER A 41 2.60 -27.68 3.54
N GLY A 42 2.19 -26.47 3.89
CA GLY A 42 2.68 -25.74 5.05
C GLY A 42 2.15 -26.24 6.39
N ALA A 43 2.68 -25.68 7.49
CA ALA A 43 2.33 -26.10 8.83
C ALA A 43 0.86 -25.79 9.18
N ALA A 44 0.32 -24.69 8.67
CA ALA A 44 -1.06 -24.30 8.94
C ALA A 44 -2.07 -25.18 8.16
N ALA A 45 -1.71 -25.69 6.99
CA ALA A 45 -2.54 -26.58 6.18
C ALA A 45 -3.01 -27.86 6.90
N GLN A 46 -2.27 -28.29 7.94
CA GLN A 46 -2.58 -29.49 8.74
C GLN A 46 -3.58 -29.24 9.87
N LEU A 47 -3.94 -27.98 10.13
CA LEU A 47 -4.85 -27.57 11.20
C LEU A 47 -6.20 -27.15 10.61
N GLU A 48 -7.28 -27.31 11.37
CA GLU A 48 -8.56 -26.71 10.99
C GLU A 48 -8.46 -25.18 11.07
N PRO A 49 -9.19 -24.41 10.24
CA PRO A 49 -9.05 -22.95 10.16
C PRO A 49 -9.06 -22.27 11.53
N ALA A 50 -10.04 -22.58 12.39
CA ALA A 50 -10.18 -21.95 13.70
C ALA A 50 -8.99 -22.19 14.65
N GLU A 51 -8.25 -23.30 14.49
CA GLU A 51 -7.07 -23.63 15.29
C GLU A 51 -5.85 -22.80 14.91
N ARG A 52 -5.88 -22.16 13.73
CA ARG A 52 -4.80 -21.29 13.23
C ARG A 52 -4.88 -19.87 13.81
N ASN A 53 -5.94 -19.56 14.55
CA ASN A 53 -6.08 -18.25 15.17
C ASN A 53 -4.96 -18.01 16.19
N ASN A 54 -4.21 -16.92 16.03
CA ASN A 54 -3.04 -16.60 16.83
C ASN A 54 -1.93 -17.67 16.80
N MET A 55 -1.77 -18.36 15.67
CA MET A 55 -0.78 -19.43 15.50
C MET A 55 0.68 -18.95 15.55
N TYR A 56 0.96 -17.71 15.12
CA TYR A 56 2.31 -17.17 14.99
C TYR A 56 2.59 -16.10 16.06
N SER A 57 3.81 -16.09 16.59
CA SER A 57 4.24 -15.14 17.62
C SER A 57 4.84 -13.83 17.08
N ALA A 58 5.17 -13.79 15.79
CA ALA A 58 5.78 -12.63 15.14
C ALA A 58 5.51 -12.67 13.63
N ALA A 59 5.62 -11.51 12.97
CA ALA A 59 5.55 -11.41 11.52
C ALA A 59 6.73 -12.18 10.87
N PRO A 60 6.54 -12.75 9.66
CA PRO A 60 7.57 -13.50 8.98
C PRO A 60 8.74 -12.59 8.56
N GLU A 61 9.95 -13.17 8.53
CA GLU A 61 11.11 -12.51 7.93
C GLU A 61 10.88 -12.29 6.42
N MET A 62 11.58 -11.30 5.86
CA MET A 62 11.51 -10.99 4.44
C MET A 62 12.15 -12.10 3.60
N THR A 63 11.34 -12.82 2.81
CA THR A 63 11.79 -13.95 1.98
C THR A 63 11.48 -13.79 0.51
N ILE A 64 10.52 -12.93 0.16
CA ILE A 64 10.23 -12.60 -1.24
C ILE A 64 11.31 -11.66 -1.80
N ASP A 65 11.42 -11.62 -3.13
CA ASP A 65 12.21 -10.64 -3.86
C ASP A 65 11.28 -9.54 -4.37
N PRO A 66 11.28 -8.32 -3.78
CA PRO A 66 10.42 -7.21 -4.21
C PRO A 66 10.58 -6.81 -5.67
N SER A 67 11.68 -7.19 -6.33
CA SER A 67 11.90 -6.88 -7.75
C SER A 67 11.15 -7.82 -8.71
N ARG A 68 10.55 -8.90 -8.19
CA ARG A 68 9.76 -9.86 -8.97
C ARG A 68 8.26 -9.58 -8.86
N TYR A 69 7.51 -10.10 -9.82
CA TYR A 69 6.07 -10.08 -9.79
C TYR A 69 5.52 -11.32 -9.11
N TYR A 70 4.51 -11.12 -8.27
CA TYR A 70 3.82 -12.19 -7.58
C TYR A 70 2.35 -12.18 -7.99
N TYR A 71 1.81 -13.37 -8.23
CA TYR A 71 0.40 -13.58 -8.50
C TYR A 71 -0.19 -14.48 -7.43
N ALA A 72 -1.39 -14.15 -6.98
CA ALA A 72 -2.16 -15.03 -6.12
C ALA A 72 -3.46 -15.45 -6.81
N THR A 73 -3.71 -16.76 -6.88
CA THR A 73 -5.00 -17.30 -7.33
C THR A 73 -5.77 -17.80 -6.12
N ILE A 74 -6.80 -17.05 -5.74
CA ILE A 74 -7.74 -17.39 -4.68
C ILE A 74 -8.76 -18.36 -5.26
N LYS A 75 -8.63 -19.64 -4.93
CA LYS A 75 -9.56 -20.71 -5.34
C LYS A 75 -10.76 -20.67 -4.40
N THR A 76 -11.96 -20.39 -4.92
CA THR A 76 -13.18 -20.31 -4.09
C THR A 76 -14.25 -21.28 -4.57
N GLU A 77 -15.31 -21.47 -3.78
CA GLU A 77 -16.49 -22.24 -4.20
C GLU A 77 -17.28 -21.58 -5.35
N ARG A 78 -17.03 -20.29 -5.62
CA ARG A 78 -17.65 -19.53 -6.72
C ARG A 78 -16.80 -19.50 -7.99
N GLY A 79 -15.55 -19.99 -7.92
CA GLY A 79 -14.57 -19.93 -8.99
C GLY A 79 -13.25 -19.33 -8.54
N ASP A 80 -12.41 -18.97 -9.49
CA ASP A 80 -11.07 -18.47 -9.22
C ASP A 80 -11.02 -16.94 -9.35
N ILE A 81 -10.35 -16.30 -8.40
CA ILE A 81 -10.02 -14.87 -8.47
C ILE A 81 -8.49 -14.77 -8.52
N LYS A 82 -7.96 -14.23 -9.60
CA LYS A 82 -6.51 -14.03 -9.75
C LYS A 82 -6.17 -12.56 -9.51
N VAL A 83 -5.19 -12.32 -8.65
CA VAL A 83 -4.66 -11.00 -8.32
C VAL A 83 -3.18 -10.89 -8.66
N GLN A 84 -2.75 -9.73 -9.15
CA GLN A 84 -1.34 -9.35 -9.17
C GLN A 84 -1.01 -8.61 -7.88
N LEU A 85 0.03 -9.05 -7.17
CA LEU A 85 0.49 -8.43 -5.92
C LEU A 85 1.55 -7.37 -6.21
N PHE A 86 1.55 -6.29 -5.43
CA PHE A 86 2.45 -5.15 -5.55
C PHE A 86 3.66 -5.29 -4.63
N ALA A 87 4.48 -6.34 -4.85
CA ALA A 87 5.63 -6.68 -4.01
C ALA A 87 6.67 -5.55 -3.92
N ASP A 88 6.74 -4.75 -4.96
CA ASP A 88 7.60 -3.60 -5.13
C ASP A 88 7.13 -2.34 -4.37
N ARG A 89 5.83 -2.24 -4.10
CA ARG A 89 5.18 -1.09 -3.45
C ARG A 89 4.85 -1.34 -1.97
N SER A 90 4.44 -2.57 -1.65
CA SER A 90 4.08 -3.00 -0.29
C SER A 90 4.79 -4.31 0.07
N PRO A 91 6.15 -4.33 0.10
CA PRO A 91 6.94 -5.54 0.26
C PRO A 91 6.65 -6.31 1.55
N MET A 92 6.43 -5.63 2.68
CA MET A 92 6.14 -6.30 3.95
C MET A 92 4.77 -6.98 3.92
N THR A 93 3.79 -6.30 3.34
CA THR A 93 2.41 -6.79 3.19
C THR A 93 2.35 -7.97 2.24
N VAL A 94 3.01 -7.88 1.08
CA VAL A 94 3.08 -8.98 0.12
C VAL A 94 3.86 -10.15 0.69
N ASN A 95 4.97 -9.92 1.40
CA ASN A 95 5.73 -10.98 2.07
C ASN A 95 4.85 -11.72 3.09
N ASN A 96 4.11 -10.97 3.92
CA ASN A 96 3.17 -11.53 4.87
C ASN A 96 2.08 -12.39 4.18
N PHE A 97 1.44 -11.85 3.15
CA PHE A 97 0.37 -12.54 2.43
C PHE A 97 0.89 -13.82 1.74
N VAL A 98 2.03 -13.74 1.06
CA VAL A 98 2.69 -14.86 0.38
C VAL A 98 3.09 -15.95 1.38
N PHE A 99 3.68 -15.56 2.52
CA PHE A 99 4.04 -16.49 3.59
C PHE A 99 2.80 -17.24 4.10
N LEU A 100 1.75 -16.52 4.50
CA LEU A 100 0.52 -17.13 5.03
C LEU A 100 -0.17 -18.03 3.99
N ALA A 101 -0.20 -17.63 2.73
CA ALA A 101 -0.75 -18.45 1.64
C ALA A 101 0.06 -19.75 1.45
N ARG A 102 1.39 -19.67 1.40
CA ARG A 102 2.27 -20.85 1.28
C ARG A 102 2.18 -21.79 2.48
N GLU A 103 1.97 -21.24 3.67
CA GLU A 103 1.76 -22.03 4.88
C GLU A 103 0.39 -22.75 4.93
N GLY A 104 -0.53 -22.39 4.02
CA GLY A 104 -1.90 -22.90 4.01
C GLY A 104 -2.81 -22.23 5.04
N PHE A 105 -2.42 -21.05 5.54
CA PHE A 105 -3.17 -20.34 6.59
C PHE A 105 -4.60 -20.00 6.14
N TYR A 106 -4.75 -19.61 4.86
CA TYR A 106 -6.02 -19.23 4.26
C TYR A 106 -6.89 -20.40 3.80
N ASP A 107 -6.36 -21.62 3.78
CA ASP A 107 -7.07 -22.79 3.25
C ASP A 107 -8.34 -23.07 4.06
N ASN A 108 -9.47 -23.27 3.39
CA ASN A 108 -10.79 -23.46 4.00
C ASN A 108 -11.30 -22.30 4.88
N THR A 109 -10.68 -21.13 4.84
CA THR A 109 -11.27 -19.91 5.41
C THR A 109 -12.44 -19.41 4.55
N THR A 110 -13.10 -18.32 4.95
CA THR A 110 -14.25 -17.78 4.20
C THR A 110 -14.11 -16.29 3.94
N PHE A 111 -14.78 -15.81 2.89
CA PHE A 111 -15.19 -14.42 2.79
C PHE A 111 -16.31 -14.16 3.81
N HIS A 112 -15.91 -13.85 5.05
CA HIS A 112 -16.81 -13.77 6.20
C HIS A 112 -17.69 -12.50 6.19
N ARG A 113 -17.31 -11.48 5.42
CA ARG A 113 -18.06 -10.23 5.27
C ARG A 113 -18.01 -9.75 3.83
N VAL A 114 -19.17 -9.63 3.17
CA VAL A 114 -19.29 -9.21 1.77
C VAL A 114 -20.41 -8.19 1.65
N ILE A 115 -20.06 -6.92 1.46
CA ILE A 115 -21.01 -5.82 1.39
C ILE A 115 -21.13 -5.35 -0.05
N ASP A 116 -22.36 -5.40 -0.58
CA ASP A 116 -22.65 -4.96 -1.95
C ASP A 116 -22.30 -3.47 -2.13
N GLY A 117 -21.68 -3.14 -3.28
CA GLY A 117 -21.20 -1.77 -3.57
C GLY A 117 -20.02 -1.32 -2.68
N PHE A 118 -19.40 -2.22 -1.90
CA PHE A 118 -18.28 -1.87 -1.04
C PHE A 118 -17.10 -2.84 -1.22
N MET A 119 -17.15 -4.01 -0.59
CA MET A 119 -16.02 -4.95 -0.60
C MET A 119 -16.39 -6.39 -0.20
N ALA A 120 -15.50 -7.32 -0.53
CA ALA A 120 -15.46 -8.68 0.00
C ALA A 120 -14.23 -8.86 0.91
N GLN A 121 -14.45 -9.12 2.20
CA GLN A 121 -13.43 -9.29 3.24
C GLN A 121 -13.28 -10.76 3.65
N GLY A 122 -12.03 -11.22 3.71
CA GLY A 122 -11.63 -12.57 4.05
C GLY A 122 -10.37 -12.60 4.91
N GLY A 123 -9.75 -13.77 5.02
CA GLY A 123 -8.47 -13.93 5.74
C GLY A 123 -8.55 -14.04 7.26
N ASP A 124 -9.77 -14.19 7.81
CA ASP A 124 -9.97 -14.55 9.22
C ASP A 124 -10.08 -16.08 9.37
N PRO A 125 -9.14 -16.75 10.06
CA PRO A 125 -9.19 -18.20 10.32
C PRO A 125 -10.43 -18.65 11.09
N THR A 126 -11.02 -17.77 11.90
CA THR A 126 -12.22 -18.05 12.71
C THR A 126 -13.53 -17.75 11.98
N GLY A 127 -13.48 -16.93 10.92
CA GLY A 127 -14.66 -16.44 10.21
C GLY A 127 -15.55 -15.47 11.01
N THR A 128 -15.07 -14.94 12.15
CA THR A 128 -15.85 -14.05 13.03
C THR A 128 -15.69 -12.56 12.69
N GLY A 129 -14.67 -12.21 11.90
CA GLY A 129 -14.16 -10.87 11.68
C GLY A 129 -13.11 -10.41 12.71
N MET A 130 -12.82 -11.22 13.74
CA MET A 130 -11.94 -10.84 14.85
C MET A 130 -10.67 -11.69 14.97
N GLY A 131 -10.52 -12.75 14.17
CA GLY A 131 -9.33 -13.60 14.21
C GLY A 131 -8.17 -13.04 13.38
N GLY A 132 -7.00 -13.65 13.57
CA GLY A 132 -5.78 -13.22 12.90
C GLY A 132 -4.61 -14.18 13.08
N PRO A 133 -3.41 -13.82 12.59
CA PRO A 133 -2.26 -14.70 12.59
C PRO A 133 -1.53 -14.73 13.95
N GLY A 134 -1.80 -13.78 14.85
CA GLY A 134 -1.17 -13.67 16.18
C GLY A 134 -0.19 -12.51 16.33
N TYR A 135 0.01 -11.73 15.27
CA TYR A 135 0.84 -10.53 15.26
C TYR A 135 0.17 -9.43 14.44
N THR A 136 0.72 -8.21 14.55
CA THR A 136 0.37 -7.08 13.70
C THR A 136 1.63 -6.43 13.09
N PHE A 137 1.46 -5.69 11.99
CA PHE A 137 2.54 -4.94 11.35
C PHE A 137 2.05 -3.59 10.77
N ALA A 138 3.02 -2.72 10.44
CA ALA A 138 2.81 -1.36 9.95
C ALA A 138 2.06 -1.29 8.61
N ASP A 139 1.46 -0.14 8.31
CA ASP A 139 0.89 0.16 6.99
C ASP A 139 1.98 0.55 5.98
N GLU A 140 1.74 0.26 4.69
CA GLU A 140 2.63 0.62 3.57
C GLU A 140 1.85 1.43 2.51
N PHE A 141 1.79 2.75 2.70
CA PHE A 141 1.18 3.67 1.73
C PHE A 141 2.21 4.16 0.72
N TRP A 142 1.80 4.31 -0.54
CA TRP A 142 2.63 4.78 -1.65
C TRP A 142 1.82 5.72 -2.57
N PRO A 143 2.43 6.63 -3.35
CA PRO A 143 1.67 7.55 -4.22
C PRO A 143 0.75 6.85 -5.20
N GLY A 144 -0.47 7.38 -5.32
CA GLY A 144 -1.44 6.79 -6.23
C GLY A 144 -1.98 5.44 -5.73
N ALA A 145 -1.66 5.02 -4.50
CA ALA A 145 -2.40 4.01 -3.76
C ALA A 145 -3.76 4.59 -3.35
N THR A 146 -4.64 4.80 -4.32
CA THR A 146 -5.99 5.29 -4.11
C THR A 146 -7.01 4.22 -4.48
N PHE A 147 -8.10 4.19 -3.71
CA PHE A 147 -9.23 3.33 -3.97
C PHE A 147 -10.14 3.96 -5.05
N ASP A 148 -9.63 4.08 -6.26
CA ASP A 148 -10.26 4.78 -7.38
C ASP A 148 -11.05 3.88 -8.34
N ARG A 149 -10.98 2.55 -8.15
CA ARG A 149 -11.59 1.55 -9.02
C ARG A 149 -11.91 0.24 -8.26
N PRO A 150 -12.80 -0.61 -8.81
CA PRO A 150 -13.02 -1.97 -8.29
C PRO A 150 -11.79 -2.86 -8.41
N GLY A 151 -11.79 -3.98 -7.68
CA GLY A 151 -10.79 -5.02 -7.80
C GLY A 151 -9.49 -4.76 -7.04
N LEU A 152 -9.42 -3.73 -6.20
CA LEU A 152 -8.23 -3.44 -5.40
C LEU A 152 -8.19 -4.32 -4.16
N LEU A 153 -7.07 -5.03 -3.96
CA LEU A 153 -6.80 -5.88 -2.81
C LEU A 153 -6.05 -5.07 -1.74
N ALA A 154 -6.59 -5.02 -0.53
CA ALA A 154 -6.04 -4.25 0.57
C ALA A 154 -6.17 -4.94 1.94
N MET A 155 -5.34 -4.53 2.89
CA MET A 155 -5.35 -5.06 4.25
C MET A 155 -6.51 -4.50 5.07
N ALA A 156 -7.24 -5.37 5.75
CA ALA A 156 -8.13 -4.96 6.83
C ALA A 156 -7.30 -4.72 8.11
N ASN A 157 -7.64 -3.66 8.85
CA ASN A 157 -6.96 -3.30 10.10
C ASN A 157 -7.97 -2.75 11.14
N ALA A 158 -7.50 -2.59 12.38
CA ALA A 158 -8.25 -2.02 13.50
C ALA A 158 -7.75 -0.60 13.87
N GLY A 159 -7.07 0.06 12.94
CA GLY A 159 -6.36 1.32 13.14
C GLY A 159 -4.92 1.27 12.62
N PRO A 160 -4.18 2.41 12.66
CA PRO A 160 -2.83 2.50 12.12
C PRO A 160 -1.90 1.42 12.67
N GLY A 161 -1.18 0.74 11.79
CA GLY A 161 -0.16 -0.27 12.12
C GLY A 161 -0.69 -1.57 12.71
N THR A 162 -1.95 -1.92 12.42
CA THR A 162 -2.60 -3.15 12.93
C THR A 162 -2.91 -4.17 11.83
N ASN A 163 -2.14 -4.20 10.75
CA ASN A 163 -2.30 -5.19 9.68
C ASN A 163 -1.97 -6.60 10.18
N GLY A 164 -2.75 -7.59 9.76
CA GLY A 164 -2.56 -9.00 10.16
C GLY A 164 -2.72 -9.95 8.98
N SER A 165 -3.73 -10.83 9.03
CA SER A 165 -4.03 -11.78 7.94
C SER A 165 -5.25 -11.40 7.12
N GLN A 166 -6.14 -10.56 7.68
CA GLN A 166 -7.38 -10.19 7.03
C GLN A 166 -7.16 -9.21 5.88
N PHE A 167 -7.84 -9.45 4.77
CA PHE A 167 -7.78 -8.63 3.57
C PHE A 167 -9.19 -8.40 3.02
N PHE A 168 -9.33 -7.41 2.15
CA PHE A 168 -10.56 -7.21 1.39
C PHE A 168 -10.27 -6.85 -0.06
N ILE A 169 -11.25 -7.11 -0.94
CA ILE A 169 -11.23 -6.71 -2.35
C ILE A 169 -12.40 -5.78 -2.62
N THR A 170 -12.17 -4.62 -3.24
CA THR A 170 -13.22 -3.62 -3.50
C THR A 170 -14.15 -4.00 -4.65
N PHE A 171 -15.44 -3.66 -4.52
CA PHE A 171 -16.41 -3.75 -5.62
C PHE A 171 -16.60 -2.43 -6.37
N GLU A 172 -16.22 -1.31 -5.77
CA GLU A 172 -16.39 0.05 -6.30
C GLU A 172 -15.24 0.95 -5.81
N PRO A 173 -15.10 2.18 -6.36
CA PRO A 173 -14.21 3.19 -5.78
C PRO A 173 -14.61 3.54 -4.33
N THR A 174 -13.65 3.48 -3.41
CA THR A 174 -13.87 3.71 -1.97
C THR A 174 -12.87 4.74 -1.41
N PRO A 175 -12.89 6.01 -1.86
CA PRO A 175 -11.85 6.99 -1.57
C PRO A 175 -11.71 7.34 -0.08
N TRP A 176 -12.71 7.08 0.75
CA TRP A 176 -12.62 7.25 2.21
C TRP A 176 -11.66 6.26 2.89
N LEU A 177 -11.22 5.21 2.19
CA LEU A 177 -10.21 4.27 2.66
C LEU A 177 -8.77 4.73 2.35
N ASN A 178 -8.60 5.77 1.53
CA ASN A 178 -7.28 6.29 1.15
C ASN A 178 -6.49 6.71 2.40
N GLY A 179 -5.22 6.30 2.47
CA GLY A 179 -4.33 6.60 3.62
C GLY A 179 -4.68 5.84 4.91
N ASN A 180 -5.66 4.93 4.88
CA ASN A 180 -6.07 4.14 6.04
C ASN A 180 -5.83 2.63 5.86
N HIS A 181 -5.75 2.13 4.63
CA HIS A 181 -5.56 0.70 4.32
C HIS A 181 -4.49 0.50 3.27
N THR A 182 -3.59 -0.45 3.51
CA THR A 182 -2.50 -0.78 2.58
C THR A 182 -3.05 -1.50 1.34
N ILE A 183 -2.96 -0.87 0.17
CA ILE A 183 -3.27 -1.51 -1.13
C ILE A 183 -2.05 -2.29 -1.57
N PHE A 184 -2.19 -3.61 -1.72
CA PHE A 184 -1.09 -4.52 -2.03
C PHE A 184 -1.34 -5.46 -3.21
N GLY A 185 -2.44 -5.28 -3.93
CA GLY A 185 -2.66 -5.97 -5.20
C GLY A 185 -3.92 -5.51 -5.94
N GLU A 186 -4.14 -6.10 -7.11
CA GLU A 186 -5.29 -5.82 -7.98
C GLU A 186 -5.75 -7.09 -8.70
N VAL A 187 -7.06 -7.28 -8.81
CA VAL A 187 -7.70 -8.36 -9.56
C VAL A 187 -7.40 -8.20 -11.04
N ILE A 188 -6.91 -9.28 -11.65
CA ILE A 188 -6.54 -9.35 -13.06
C ILE A 188 -7.40 -10.34 -13.84
N GLU A 189 -7.97 -11.36 -13.16
CA GLU A 189 -8.90 -12.32 -13.74
C GLU A 189 -9.92 -12.73 -12.65
N GLY A 190 -11.17 -13.02 -13.04
CA GLY A 190 -12.21 -13.46 -12.10
C GLY A 190 -12.96 -12.33 -11.40
N GLN A 191 -13.07 -11.14 -12.02
CA GLN A 191 -13.93 -10.08 -11.49
C GLN A 191 -15.40 -10.52 -11.43
N GLU A 192 -15.85 -11.28 -12.43
CA GLU A 192 -17.18 -11.89 -12.44
C GLU A 192 -17.39 -12.90 -11.31
N VAL A 193 -16.33 -13.59 -10.85
CA VAL A 193 -16.39 -14.50 -9.71
C VAL A 193 -16.49 -13.71 -8.41
N LEU A 194 -15.69 -12.64 -8.29
CA LEU A 194 -15.76 -11.71 -7.16
C LEU A 194 -17.17 -11.13 -7.01
N ASP A 195 -17.80 -10.72 -8.12
CA ASP A 195 -19.16 -10.18 -8.12
C ASP A 195 -20.23 -11.22 -7.72
N LEU A 196 -19.95 -12.51 -7.91
CA LEU A 196 -20.82 -13.63 -7.53
C LEU A 196 -20.69 -14.07 -6.07
N LEU A 197 -19.75 -13.49 -5.30
CA LEU A 197 -19.63 -13.78 -3.87
C LEU A 197 -20.92 -13.41 -3.12
N THR A 198 -21.36 -14.34 -2.29
CA THR A 198 -22.54 -14.29 -1.43
C THR A 198 -22.47 -13.08 -0.51
N ARG A 199 -23.38 -12.11 -0.74
CA ARG A 199 -23.50 -10.91 0.10
C ARG A 199 -23.86 -11.28 1.53
N ARG A 200 -23.10 -10.73 2.48
CA ARG A 200 -23.17 -11.12 3.87
C ARG A 200 -22.63 -10.09 4.86
N ASP A 201 -23.51 -9.75 5.79
CA ASP A 201 -23.30 -9.02 7.06
C ASP A 201 -23.02 -9.86 8.32
N PRO A 202 -21.81 -10.19 8.82
CA PRO A 202 -21.71 -10.93 10.08
C PRO A 202 -22.31 -10.16 11.29
N ALA A 203 -22.40 -8.83 11.24
CA ALA A 203 -23.07 -8.03 12.27
C ALA A 203 -24.61 -8.19 12.25
N THR A 204 -25.19 -8.56 11.11
CA THR A 204 -26.65 -8.70 10.93
C THR A 204 -27.10 -10.16 10.85
N ASN A 205 -26.32 -11.01 10.18
CA ASN A 205 -26.56 -12.43 9.92
C ASN A 205 -25.34 -13.29 10.32
N PRO A 206 -25.08 -13.47 11.62
CA PRO A 206 -23.87 -14.14 12.12
C PRO A 206 -23.81 -15.64 11.78
N THR A 207 -24.95 -16.28 11.49
CA THR A 207 -25.06 -17.75 11.34
C THR A 207 -25.00 -18.26 9.91
N GLU A 208 -25.13 -17.41 8.89
CA GLU A 208 -24.90 -17.87 7.51
C GLU A 208 -23.42 -18.28 7.35
N PRO A 209 -23.03 -19.08 6.36
CA PRO A 209 -21.62 -19.24 6.02
C PRO A 209 -21.24 -18.26 4.89
N GLY A 210 -20.02 -17.72 4.93
CA GLY A 210 -19.46 -17.00 3.78
C GLY A 210 -18.92 -17.98 2.75
N ASP A 211 -18.69 -17.54 1.51
CA ASP A 211 -18.12 -18.42 0.48
C ASP A 211 -16.72 -18.88 0.88
N ARG A 212 -16.45 -20.18 0.71
CA ARG A 212 -15.17 -20.77 1.11
C ARG A 212 -14.06 -20.41 0.15
N ILE A 213 -12.90 -20.07 0.72
CA ILE A 213 -11.60 -20.04 0.05
C ILE A 213 -10.98 -21.42 0.25
N TYR A 214 -10.89 -22.22 -0.82
CA TYR A 214 -10.26 -23.54 -0.75
C TYR A 214 -8.77 -23.44 -0.49
N THR A 215 -8.08 -22.58 -1.25
CA THR A 215 -6.65 -22.31 -1.09
C THR A 215 -6.27 -21.03 -1.84
N ILE A 216 -5.07 -20.51 -1.57
CA ILE A 216 -4.47 -19.39 -2.30
C ILE A 216 -3.13 -19.87 -2.88
N LEU A 217 -3.05 -19.95 -4.21
CA LEU A 217 -1.84 -20.38 -4.90
C LEU A 217 -0.97 -19.17 -5.25
N ILE A 218 0.32 -19.24 -4.96
CA ILE A 218 1.28 -18.16 -5.27
C ILE A 218 2.16 -18.54 -6.45
N GLU A 219 2.20 -17.69 -7.47
CA GLU A 219 3.09 -17.80 -8.64
C GLU A 219 4.09 -16.63 -8.67
N GLU A 220 5.34 -16.92 -9.02
CA GLU A 220 6.38 -15.90 -9.24
C GLU A 220 6.61 -15.70 -10.74
N SER A 221 6.86 -14.46 -11.15
CA SER A 221 7.03 -14.07 -12.55
C SER A 221 8.03 -12.94 -12.70
N ASP A 222 8.64 -12.87 -13.87
CA ASP A 222 9.53 -11.77 -14.28
C ASP A 222 8.79 -10.69 -15.08
N SER A 223 7.49 -10.87 -15.34
CA SER A 223 6.65 -9.93 -16.09
C SER A 223 5.33 -9.63 -15.40
N SER A 224 4.89 -8.37 -15.47
CA SER A 224 3.55 -7.88 -15.13
C SER A 224 2.56 -8.11 -16.27
N ILE A 225 1.28 -8.38 -15.93
CA ILE A 225 0.17 -8.40 -16.91
C ILE A 225 -0.72 -7.18 -16.81
N LEU A 226 -0.69 -6.49 -15.67
CA LEU A 226 -1.18 -5.12 -15.60
C LEU A 226 -0.31 -4.25 -16.53
N PRO A 227 -0.89 -3.21 -17.17
CA PRO A 227 -0.12 -2.24 -17.94
C PRO A 227 1.07 -1.81 -17.08
N THR A 228 2.24 -1.68 -17.72
CA THR A 228 3.53 -1.43 -17.06
C THR A 228 3.27 -0.60 -15.84
N PRO A 229 3.55 -1.12 -14.63
CA PRO A 229 3.21 -0.42 -13.40
C PRO A 229 3.67 1.02 -13.59
N THR A 230 2.81 1.99 -13.22
CA THR A 230 3.26 3.37 -13.00
C THR A 230 4.65 3.25 -12.37
N PRO A 231 5.71 3.81 -13.00
CA PRO A 231 7.08 3.60 -12.58
C PRO A 231 7.12 3.68 -11.07
N LEU A 232 7.71 2.68 -10.44
CA LEU A 232 7.80 2.67 -8.99
C LEU A 232 8.29 4.04 -8.53
N PRO A 233 7.69 4.59 -7.48
CA PRO A 233 8.36 5.66 -6.74
C PRO A 233 9.69 5.04 -6.33
N PRO A 234 10.85 5.51 -6.82
CA PRO A 234 12.10 4.80 -6.59
C PRO A 234 12.31 4.57 -5.10
N THR A 235 12.63 3.34 -4.71
CA THR A 235 13.32 3.10 -3.44
C THR A 235 14.59 3.94 -3.49
N PRO A 236 15.00 4.67 -2.43
CA PRO A 236 16.28 5.37 -2.45
C PRO A 236 17.42 4.34 -2.54
N THR A 237 17.86 4.00 -3.75
CA THR A 237 19.27 3.90 -4.21
C THR A 237 19.38 3.42 -5.68
N PRO A 238 20.39 3.88 -6.46
CA PRO A 238 21.51 4.73 -6.10
C PRO A 238 21.42 6.09 -6.80
N PHE A 239 20.90 7.08 -6.10
CA PHE A 239 21.48 8.41 -6.22
C PHE A 239 22.14 8.71 -4.87
N PRO A 240 23.29 8.10 -4.54
CA PRO A 240 24.22 8.86 -3.73
C PRO A 240 24.53 10.11 -4.57
N PRO A 241 24.25 11.34 -4.11
CA PRO A 241 24.91 12.48 -4.71
C PRO A 241 26.39 12.33 -4.36
N THR A 242 27.14 11.61 -5.19
CA THR A 242 28.58 11.81 -5.25
C THR A 242 28.77 13.13 -5.97
N SER A 243 28.99 14.16 -5.16
CA SER A 243 29.31 15.55 -5.50
C SER A 243 28.12 16.48 -5.77
N LEU A 244 28.32 17.71 -5.29
CA LEU A 244 27.57 18.96 -5.44
C LEU A 244 27.40 19.42 -6.92
N SER A 245 27.49 18.50 -7.89
CA SER A 245 27.51 18.77 -9.34
C SER A 245 26.82 17.70 -10.20
N GLY A 246 26.06 16.78 -9.59
CA GLY A 246 25.31 15.73 -10.31
C GLY A 246 24.04 16.22 -11.01
N ASP A 247 23.50 15.36 -11.89
CA ASP A 247 22.16 15.52 -12.45
C ASP A 247 21.13 15.57 -11.31
N ARG A 248 20.20 16.54 -11.36
CA ARG A 248 19.08 16.70 -10.41
C ARG A 248 17.82 16.09 -11.04
N PRO A 249 17.63 14.76 -10.98
CA PRO A 249 16.63 14.06 -11.79
C PRO A 249 15.19 14.51 -11.52
N LEU A 250 14.90 15.08 -10.35
CA LEU A 250 13.58 15.56 -9.99
C LEU A 250 13.36 17.03 -10.30
N ALA A 251 14.41 17.81 -10.62
CA ALA A 251 14.28 19.26 -10.76
C ALA A 251 13.26 19.71 -11.82
N ASP A 252 13.08 18.89 -12.86
CA ASP A 252 12.18 19.17 -13.98
C ASP A 252 10.81 18.47 -13.90
N LEU A 253 10.61 17.58 -12.92
CA LEU A 253 9.32 16.94 -12.69
C LEU A 253 8.30 17.94 -12.14
N SER A 254 7.03 17.75 -12.53
CA SER A 254 5.92 18.49 -11.93
C SER A 254 5.72 18.14 -10.46
N GLY A 255 4.97 18.97 -9.73
CA GLY A 255 4.60 18.70 -8.35
C GLY A 255 3.86 17.37 -8.19
N GLU A 256 2.94 17.07 -9.11
CA GLU A 256 2.18 15.81 -9.13
C GLU A 256 3.08 14.59 -9.35
N GLU A 257 4.08 14.70 -10.23
CA GLU A 257 5.04 13.62 -10.47
C GLU A 257 6.01 13.42 -9.29
N LYS A 258 6.26 14.46 -8.49
CA LYS A 258 7.07 14.39 -7.27
C LYS A 258 6.30 13.92 -6.05
N ALA A 259 4.97 14.02 -6.08
CA ALA A 259 4.14 13.66 -4.94
C ALA A 259 4.37 12.20 -4.55
N ASN A 260 4.82 12.03 -3.31
CA ASN A 260 5.17 10.78 -2.66
C ASN A 260 6.25 9.94 -3.38
N TYR A 261 7.09 10.56 -4.19
CA TYR A 261 7.97 9.91 -5.18
C TYR A 261 8.91 8.80 -4.67
N PHE A 262 9.14 8.61 -3.38
CA PHE A 262 10.01 7.56 -2.84
C PHE A 262 9.25 6.63 -1.89
N ASN A 263 9.64 5.36 -1.86
CA ASN A 263 9.00 4.37 -0.96
C ASN A 263 9.64 4.29 0.43
N THR A 264 10.89 4.74 0.62
CA THR A 264 11.56 4.71 1.93
C THR A 264 12.46 5.93 2.12
N ALA A 265 12.89 6.17 3.37
CA ALA A 265 13.87 7.20 3.68
C ALA A 265 15.26 6.86 3.11
N PRO A 266 16.06 7.86 2.71
CA PRO A 266 17.40 7.63 2.19
C PRO A 266 18.35 7.13 3.27
N ALA A 267 19.30 6.29 2.87
CA ALA A 267 20.42 5.90 3.72
C ALA A 267 21.25 7.12 4.16
N MET A 268 21.96 7.02 5.28
CA MET A 268 22.89 8.04 5.74
C MET A 268 24.07 8.15 4.76
N VAL A 269 24.19 9.29 4.08
CA VAL A 269 25.24 9.58 3.10
C VAL A 269 26.07 10.82 3.44
N ILE A 270 25.55 11.73 4.26
CA ILE A 270 26.32 12.86 4.76
C ILE A 270 27.36 12.40 5.78
N ASP A 271 28.45 13.15 5.90
CA ASP A 271 29.35 13.09 7.04
C ASP A 271 28.84 14.08 8.11
N PRO A 272 28.30 13.63 9.27
CA PRO A 272 27.80 14.51 10.31
C PRO A 272 28.86 15.45 10.89
N ALA A 273 30.16 15.12 10.76
CA ALA A 273 31.23 15.97 11.29
C ALA A 273 31.47 17.23 10.45
N LYS A 274 30.97 17.28 9.21
CA LYS A 274 31.10 18.42 8.31
C LYS A 274 29.98 19.43 8.47
N THR A 275 30.23 20.64 7.99
CA THR A 275 29.24 21.71 7.95
C THR A 275 28.54 21.74 6.60
N TYR A 276 27.23 21.96 6.63
CA TYR A 276 26.42 22.08 5.43
C TYR A 276 25.60 23.36 5.47
N THR A 277 25.56 24.06 4.35
CA THR A 277 24.75 25.26 4.16
C THR A 277 23.82 25.03 2.99
N ALA A 278 22.53 25.35 3.15
CA ALA A 278 21.56 25.29 2.07
C ALA A 278 21.15 26.69 1.61
N THR A 279 21.06 26.89 0.31
CA THR A 279 20.41 28.08 -0.26
C THR A 279 19.07 27.69 -0.87
N ILE A 280 17.99 28.14 -0.23
CA ILE A 280 16.62 28.03 -0.75
C ILE A 280 16.36 29.29 -1.56
N ARG A 281 16.36 29.15 -2.88
CA ARG A 281 16.05 30.24 -3.80
C ARG A 281 14.55 30.28 -4.05
N THR A 282 13.92 31.40 -3.76
CA THR A 282 12.48 31.64 -3.95
C THR A 282 12.25 32.73 -4.99
N SER A 283 11.01 32.91 -5.44
CA SER A 283 10.61 34.02 -6.32
C SER A 283 10.83 35.42 -5.72
N GLN A 284 10.95 35.53 -4.38
CA GLN A 284 11.22 36.80 -3.68
C GLN A 284 12.70 37.01 -3.33
N GLY A 285 13.52 35.95 -3.40
CA GLY A 285 14.94 36.01 -3.07
C GLY A 285 15.45 34.74 -2.39
N ASN A 286 16.69 34.80 -1.89
CA ASN A 286 17.38 33.66 -1.30
C ASN A 286 17.23 33.62 0.22
N LEU A 287 17.02 32.42 0.76
CA LEU A 287 17.18 32.10 2.17
C LEU A 287 18.42 31.22 2.32
N VAL A 288 19.36 31.60 3.18
CA VAL A 288 20.56 30.80 3.47
C VAL A 288 20.38 30.13 4.83
N VAL A 289 20.45 28.81 4.86
CA VAL A 289 20.21 27.97 6.04
C VAL A 289 21.50 27.27 6.45
N ALA A 290 21.97 27.52 7.67
CA ALA A 290 23.00 26.70 8.29
C ALA A 290 22.37 25.41 8.84
N LEU A 291 22.86 24.24 8.41
CA LEU A 291 22.32 22.95 8.79
C LEU A 291 23.07 22.36 9.99
N ARG A 292 22.32 21.74 10.90
CA ARG A 292 22.77 21.19 12.18
C ARG A 292 23.14 19.71 12.07
N SER A 293 24.10 19.39 11.20
CA SER A 293 24.46 18.01 10.84
C SER A 293 24.93 17.16 12.03
N GLN A 294 25.59 17.77 13.02
CA GLN A 294 26.04 17.06 14.23
C GLN A 294 24.90 16.79 15.21
N GLU A 295 23.94 17.72 15.33
CA GLU A 295 22.83 17.60 16.28
C GLU A 295 21.65 16.78 15.71
N ALA A 296 21.37 16.92 14.41
CA ALA A 296 20.24 16.30 13.72
C ALA A 296 20.65 15.55 12.44
N PRO A 297 21.55 14.55 12.51
CA PRO A 297 22.11 13.92 11.32
C PRO A 297 21.07 13.26 10.41
N VAL A 298 20.02 12.63 10.95
CA VAL A 298 18.97 11.99 10.14
C VAL A 298 18.15 13.03 9.40
N ALA A 299 17.71 14.09 10.10
CA ALA A 299 16.96 15.16 9.47
C ALA A 299 17.77 15.91 8.40
N VAL A 300 19.04 16.24 8.69
CA VAL A 300 19.93 16.91 7.74
C VAL A 300 20.22 16.01 6.53
N ASN A 301 20.49 14.72 6.76
CA ASN A 301 20.73 13.78 5.66
C ASN A 301 19.54 13.72 4.71
N ASN A 302 18.33 13.59 5.25
CA ASN A 302 17.11 13.54 4.49
C ASN A 302 16.92 14.82 3.63
N PHE A 303 17.08 15.99 4.24
CA PHE A 303 16.97 17.27 3.54
C PHE A 303 18.02 17.42 2.43
N VAL A 304 19.28 17.10 2.72
CA VAL A 304 20.40 17.22 1.76
C VAL A 304 20.19 16.30 0.55
N VAL A 305 19.76 15.05 0.78
CA VAL A 305 19.48 14.11 -0.31
C VAL A 305 18.35 14.62 -1.20
N LEU A 306 17.21 15.01 -0.61
CA LEU A 306 16.07 15.53 -1.40
C LEU A 306 16.43 16.81 -2.17
N ALA A 307 17.18 17.73 -1.55
CA ALA A 307 17.65 18.94 -2.20
C ALA A 307 18.59 18.65 -3.39
N ASN A 308 19.53 17.72 -3.22
CA ASN A 308 20.45 17.33 -4.30
C ASN A 308 19.75 16.60 -5.45
N LEU A 309 18.63 15.92 -5.20
CA LEU A 309 17.81 15.32 -6.24
C LEU A 309 16.94 16.32 -7.00
N GLY A 310 16.82 17.56 -6.50
CA GLY A 310 15.93 18.58 -7.05
C GLY A 310 14.46 18.42 -6.64
N PHE A 311 14.18 17.71 -5.54
CA PHE A 311 12.82 17.48 -5.06
C PHE A 311 12.08 18.81 -4.82
N TYR A 312 12.73 19.76 -4.14
CA TYR A 312 12.18 21.07 -3.80
C TYR A 312 12.10 22.08 -4.96
N ASP A 313 12.58 21.72 -6.15
CA ASP A 313 12.64 22.68 -7.26
C ASP A 313 11.25 22.89 -7.86
N LYS A 314 10.91 24.15 -8.16
CA LYS A 314 9.60 24.54 -8.73
C LYS A 314 8.41 24.10 -7.87
N THR A 315 8.60 23.89 -6.56
CA THR A 315 7.50 23.57 -5.64
C THR A 315 6.87 24.85 -5.07
N PRO A 316 5.56 24.86 -4.77
CA PRO A 316 4.89 26.04 -4.23
C PRO A 316 5.30 26.35 -2.79
N VAL A 317 5.12 27.61 -2.37
CA VAL A 317 4.95 27.93 -0.95
C VAL A 317 3.56 27.47 -0.53
N ASN A 318 3.51 26.51 0.40
CA ASN A 318 2.28 25.78 0.70
C ASN A 318 1.33 26.53 1.63
N ASP A 319 1.87 27.21 2.64
CA ASP A 319 1.09 27.98 3.60
C ASP A 319 1.94 29.09 4.21
N VAL A 320 1.29 30.18 4.63
CA VAL A 320 1.94 31.32 5.27
C VAL A 320 1.09 31.80 6.43
N ASN A 321 1.66 31.74 7.62
CA ASN A 321 1.22 32.51 8.77
C ASN A 321 2.20 33.68 8.96
N PRO A 322 1.84 34.92 8.56
CA PRO A 322 2.76 36.05 8.53
C PRO A 322 3.44 36.38 9.86
N ASP A 323 2.81 36.00 10.98
CA ASP A 323 3.32 36.28 12.32
C ASP A 323 4.13 35.12 12.91
N LEU A 324 4.11 33.94 12.28
CA LEU A 324 4.63 32.71 12.87
C LEU A 324 5.56 31.92 11.97
N LEU A 325 5.12 31.52 10.78
CA LEU A 325 5.85 30.56 9.95
C LEU A 325 5.43 30.58 8.48
N VAL A 326 6.31 30.03 7.64
CA VAL A 326 6.04 29.63 6.25
C VAL A 326 6.16 28.10 6.14
N VAL A 327 5.29 27.48 5.34
CA VAL A 327 5.34 26.05 5.03
C VAL A 327 5.74 25.85 3.57
N ILE A 328 6.71 24.97 3.33
CA ILE A 328 7.12 24.53 1.99
C ILE A 328 7.27 23.00 1.96
N GLY A 329 7.43 22.43 0.76
CA GLY A 329 7.84 21.03 0.59
C GLY A 329 6.72 20.02 0.37
N ALA A 330 5.44 20.43 0.29
CA ALA A 330 4.40 19.64 -0.34
C ALA A 330 4.40 19.96 -1.85
N PRO A 331 4.78 19.00 -2.71
CA PRO A 331 5.21 19.31 -4.08
C PRO A 331 4.08 19.80 -4.99
N ASP A 332 2.84 19.38 -4.74
CA ASP A 332 1.62 19.67 -5.52
C ASP A 332 0.60 20.53 -4.75
N ASN A 333 1.02 21.10 -3.62
CA ASN A 333 0.17 21.86 -2.69
C ASN A 333 -0.89 21.03 -1.93
N ASP A 334 -0.86 19.70 -2.03
CA ASP A 334 -1.66 18.83 -1.17
C ASP A 334 -0.89 18.57 0.15
N PRO A 335 -1.42 19.00 1.31
CA PRO A 335 -0.74 18.80 2.60
C PRO A 335 -0.63 17.33 3.02
N PHE A 336 -1.29 16.40 2.33
CA PHE A 336 -1.15 14.96 2.53
C PHE A 336 -0.04 14.33 1.70
N ASN A 337 0.52 15.06 0.72
CA ASN A 337 1.60 14.57 -0.13
C ASN A 337 2.95 15.12 0.34
N ASP A 338 3.96 14.25 0.34
CA ASP A 338 5.34 14.60 0.66
C ASP A 338 6.33 13.82 -0.22
N ALA A 339 7.51 13.41 0.29
CA ALA A 339 8.43 12.60 -0.50
C ALA A 339 8.03 11.12 -0.57
N GLY A 340 7.03 10.67 0.20
CA GLY A 340 6.42 9.33 0.08
C GLY A 340 6.77 8.35 1.19
N TYR A 341 7.47 8.84 2.20
CA TYR A 341 7.80 8.12 3.41
C TYR A 341 7.69 9.06 4.61
N VAL A 342 7.75 8.49 5.81
CA VAL A 342 7.89 9.27 7.04
C VAL A 342 9.29 9.12 7.61
N ILE A 343 9.71 10.12 8.39
CA ILE A 343 10.99 10.07 9.12
C ILE A 343 10.75 10.09 10.62
N ARG A 344 11.70 9.52 11.36
CA ARG A 344 11.82 9.64 12.82
C ARG A 344 13.01 10.55 13.12
N PRO A 345 12.83 11.87 13.04
CA PRO A 345 13.95 12.78 13.13
C PRO A 345 14.33 13.08 14.58
N GLU A 346 15.50 13.64 14.79
CA GLU A 346 15.98 14.03 16.11
C GLU A 346 15.20 15.24 16.66
N VAL A 347 14.78 15.16 17.92
CA VAL A 347 14.06 16.24 18.63
C VAL A 347 14.74 16.56 19.95
N GLY A 348 14.31 17.62 20.64
CA GLY A 348 14.84 17.99 21.96
C GLY A 348 16.30 18.46 21.91
N LEU A 349 16.71 19.04 20.78
CA LEU A 349 18.09 19.46 20.56
C LEU A 349 18.47 20.63 21.47
N SER A 350 19.76 20.78 21.77
CA SER A 350 20.23 21.85 22.63
C SER A 350 20.05 23.22 21.98
N GLY A 351 19.45 24.16 22.72
CA GLY A 351 19.25 25.55 22.29
C GLY A 351 17.79 25.86 21.95
N ALA A 352 17.32 27.03 22.35
CA ALA A 352 15.95 27.45 22.04
C ALA A 352 15.81 27.74 20.53
N PRO A 353 14.74 27.25 19.88
CA PRO A 353 14.45 27.64 18.51
C PRO A 353 14.21 29.15 18.43
N ALA A 354 14.72 29.77 17.37
CA ALA A 354 14.64 31.21 17.13
C ALA A 354 13.88 31.50 15.83
N ALA A 355 13.63 32.78 15.55
CA ALA A 355 13.25 33.20 14.21
C ALA A 355 14.28 32.68 13.19
N GLY A 356 13.81 32.12 12.09
CA GLY A 356 14.61 31.44 11.08
C GLY A 356 14.85 29.95 11.34
N ALA A 357 14.36 29.38 12.44
CA ALA A 357 14.47 27.94 12.68
C ALA A 357 13.75 27.15 11.58
N VAL A 358 14.37 26.04 11.14
CA VAL A 358 13.84 25.14 10.12
C VAL A 358 13.59 23.77 10.74
N ALA A 359 12.37 23.26 10.60
CA ALA A 359 11.97 21.96 11.12
C ALA A 359 11.08 21.19 10.14
N TYR A 360 11.06 19.87 10.25
CA TYR A 360 10.05 19.06 9.56
C TYR A 360 8.68 19.22 10.22
N ARG A 361 7.62 19.18 9.42
CA ARG A 361 6.25 19.13 9.91
C ARG A 361 6.01 17.81 10.65
N THR A 362 5.61 17.88 11.91
CA THR A 362 5.20 16.73 12.71
C THR A 362 3.83 16.21 12.26
N LEU A 363 3.72 14.89 12.05
CA LEU A 363 2.47 14.21 11.65
C LEU A 363 1.79 13.54 12.85
N SER A 364 2.57 12.83 13.68
CA SER A 364 2.06 12.16 14.87
C SER A 364 3.13 12.02 15.95
N GLN A 365 2.68 11.80 17.18
CA GLN A 365 3.52 11.44 18.31
C GLN A 365 3.05 10.08 18.85
N ASP A 366 4.00 9.15 19.00
CA ASP A 366 3.75 7.82 19.54
C ASP A 366 3.53 7.88 21.07
N VAL A 367 2.99 6.79 21.63
CA VAL A 367 2.71 6.67 23.07
C VAL A 367 3.99 6.79 23.92
N ASP A 368 5.13 6.37 23.34
CA ASP A 368 6.46 6.50 23.94
C ASP A 368 7.10 7.89 23.74
N GLY A 369 6.37 8.84 23.14
CA GLY A 369 6.84 10.19 22.84
C GLY A 369 7.64 10.33 21.55
N ALA A 370 7.86 9.23 20.81
CA ALA A 370 8.58 9.24 19.54
C ALA A 370 7.81 10.02 18.47
N ILE A 371 8.48 10.97 17.82
CA ILE A 371 7.89 11.81 16.79
C ILE A 371 8.01 11.15 15.42
N VAL A 372 6.91 11.18 14.67
CA VAL A 372 6.88 10.86 13.24
C VAL A 372 6.59 12.15 12.48
N ALA A 373 7.46 12.47 11.54
CA ALA A 373 7.39 13.71 10.76
C ALA A 373 7.29 13.42 9.26
N SER A 374 6.80 14.41 8.52
CA SER A 374 6.82 14.41 7.06
C SER A 374 8.26 14.29 6.54
N SER A 375 8.43 13.63 5.41
CA SER A 375 9.73 13.48 4.75
C SER A 375 10.20 14.71 3.99
N SER A 376 9.31 15.60 3.54
CA SER A 376 9.71 16.79 2.77
C SER A 376 9.13 18.10 3.26
N GLN A 377 8.00 18.10 3.97
CA GLN A 377 7.35 19.34 4.37
C GLN A 377 8.10 20.02 5.52
N LEU A 378 8.42 21.31 5.34
CA LEU A 378 9.23 22.12 6.24
C LEU A 378 8.45 23.29 6.81
N PHE A 379 8.66 23.57 8.09
CA PHE A 379 8.29 24.80 8.75
C PHE A 379 9.51 25.72 8.86
N LEU A 380 9.35 26.93 8.34
CA LEU A 380 10.33 28.01 8.39
C LEU A 380 9.79 29.09 9.33
N ALA A 381 10.37 29.23 10.52
CA ALA A 381 9.86 30.13 11.55
C ALA A 381 10.13 31.61 11.20
N ILE A 382 9.10 32.46 11.16
CA ILE A 382 9.24 33.93 11.01
C ILE A 382 9.55 34.56 12.37
N ALA A 383 8.91 34.06 13.43
CA ALA A 383 9.10 34.49 14.81
C ALA A 383 9.65 33.33 15.65
N PRO A 384 10.30 33.59 16.80
CA PRO A 384 10.74 32.54 17.71
C PRO A 384 9.54 31.68 18.13
N PRO A 385 9.54 30.36 17.87
CA PRO A 385 8.44 29.53 18.30
C PRO A 385 8.45 29.35 19.83
N PRO A 386 7.31 28.96 20.42
CA PRO A 386 7.24 28.66 21.86
C PRO A 386 8.29 27.62 22.30
N PRO A 387 8.87 27.73 23.52
CA PRO A 387 9.96 26.85 23.95
C PRO A 387 9.63 25.35 23.97
N ASP A 388 8.37 25.01 24.22
CA ASP A 388 7.83 23.64 24.25
C ASP A 388 7.83 22.94 22.88
N VAL A 389 7.94 23.72 21.79
CA VAL A 389 8.06 23.20 20.42
C VAL A 389 9.35 22.40 20.22
N ASN A 390 10.41 22.66 21.00
CA ASN A 390 11.67 21.94 20.88
C ASN A 390 11.56 20.43 21.15
N ASP A 391 10.59 20.03 21.96
CA ASP A 391 10.38 18.62 22.31
C ASP A 391 9.49 17.88 21.28
N ALA A 392 8.80 18.63 20.41
CA ALA A 392 7.82 18.09 19.47
C ALA A 392 8.24 18.22 18.00
N TYR A 393 9.29 18.98 17.70
CA TYR A 393 9.74 19.28 16.34
C TYR A 393 11.24 19.05 16.17
N SER A 394 11.60 18.52 15.00
CA SER A 394 13.00 18.31 14.63
C SER A 394 13.59 19.55 13.99
N PHE A 395 14.18 20.42 14.81
CA PHE A 395 14.91 21.60 14.33
C PHE A 395 16.27 21.22 13.76
N PHE A 396 16.40 21.18 12.43
CA PHE A 396 17.64 20.74 11.79
C PHE A 396 18.40 21.86 11.07
N GLY A 397 17.86 23.08 11.06
CA GLY A 397 18.50 24.21 10.40
C GLY A 397 18.12 25.57 10.99
N GLN A 398 18.92 26.57 10.64
CA GLN A 398 18.71 27.97 11.01
C GLN A 398 18.99 28.88 9.81
N ILE A 399 18.01 29.69 9.42
CA ILE A 399 18.20 30.75 8.43
C ILE A 399 19.15 31.78 9.03
N VAL A 400 20.29 31.98 8.35
CA VAL A 400 21.35 32.93 8.72
C VAL A 400 21.37 34.16 7.81
N GLU A 401 20.83 34.07 6.60
CA GLU A 401 20.62 35.20 5.68
C GLU A 401 19.25 35.10 5.00
N GLY A 402 18.61 36.25 4.72
CA GLY A 402 17.31 36.31 4.04
C GLY A 402 16.09 36.17 4.95
N LEU A 403 16.22 36.37 6.27
CA LEU A 403 15.08 36.31 7.18
C LEU A 403 13.99 37.35 6.84
N GLU A 404 14.40 38.52 6.34
CA GLU A 404 13.52 39.55 5.82
C GLU A 404 12.75 39.12 4.57
N ILE A 405 13.34 38.24 3.74
CA ILE A 405 12.69 37.68 2.55
C ILE A 405 11.64 36.66 3.00
N LEU A 406 11.96 35.81 3.98
CA LEU A 406 11.03 34.83 4.55
C LEU A 406 9.71 35.50 4.96
N ALA A 407 9.80 36.64 5.65
CA ALA A 407 8.64 37.41 6.12
C ALA A 407 7.78 38.02 5.00
N THR A 408 8.28 38.05 3.76
CA THR A 408 7.55 38.58 2.59
C THR A 408 6.91 37.51 1.71
N LEU A 409 7.19 36.24 1.95
CA LEU A 409 6.64 35.15 1.14
C LEU A 409 5.13 35.04 1.27
N THR A 410 4.49 34.64 0.18
CA THR A 410 3.05 34.37 0.08
C THR A 410 2.83 33.02 -0.57
N VAL A 411 1.61 32.48 -0.50
CA VAL A 411 1.23 31.25 -1.22
C VAL A 411 1.24 31.38 -2.75
N SER A 412 1.44 32.59 -3.29
CA SER A 412 1.65 32.81 -4.73
C SER A 412 3.13 32.67 -5.14
N ASP A 413 4.02 32.52 -4.16
CA ASP A 413 5.45 32.36 -4.39
C ASP A 413 5.85 30.89 -4.57
N THR A 414 7.05 30.71 -5.12
CA THR A 414 7.59 29.39 -5.43
C THR A 414 9.00 29.25 -4.89
N VAL A 415 9.36 28.02 -4.50
CA VAL A 415 10.74 27.61 -4.32
C VAL A 415 11.28 27.28 -5.72
N GLU A 416 12.18 28.11 -6.24
CA GLU A 416 12.77 27.93 -7.56
C GLU A 416 13.78 26.78 -7.54
N SER A 417 14.63 26.73 -6.51
CA SER A 417 15.62 25.66 -6.33
C SER A 417 16.18 25.61 -4.91
N VAL A 418 16.63 24.43 -4.47
CA VAL A 418 17.43 24.29 -3.24
C VAL A 418 18.82 23.72 -3.57
N THR A 419 19.87 24.42 -3.15
CA THR A 419 21.26 23.99 -3.35
C THR A 419 21.96 23.79 -2.01
N ILE A 420 22.82 22.78 -1.92
CA ILE A 420 23.61 22.48 -0.73
C ILE A 420 25.07 22.86 -1.02
N VAL A 421 25.79 23.32 0.00
CA VAL A 421 27.24 23.50 0.02
C VAL A 421 27.76 22.73 1.23
N GLU A 422 28.76 21.89 1.01
CA GLU A 422 29.50 21.19 2.06
C GLU A 422 30.84 21.92 2.27
N GLU A 423 31.16 22.24 3.53
CA GLU A 423 32.37 22.94 3.95
C GLU A 423 33.24 22.13 4.91
#